data_AF-A0A250JA95-F1
#
_entry.id   AF-A0A250JA95-F1
#
_cell.length_a   1.000
_cell.length_b   1.000
_cell.length_c   1.000
_cell.angle_alpha   90.00
_cell.angle_beta   90.00
_cell.angle_gamma   90.00
#
_symmetry.space_group_name_H-M   'P 1'
#
loop_
_entity.id
_entity.type
_entity.pdbx_description
1 polymer ?
#
loop_
_entity_poly.entity_id
_entity_poly.type
_entity_poly.pdbx_seq_one_letter_code
_entity_poly.pdbx_strand_id
1 'polypeptide(L)'
;MLLDAVQKSSRAQSRLVLHVEDLERKLEGGFAELRSSLSSLRGATSGGSSEREPPWDEFLDAMDLLEEASRVAADGALASGLMGVAARLERFLTSSGITRLASIGHIPDGRLFRIVGTQSHPSFAEGVIARVVRAAALRGERLIREGEAIIVRNTP
;
A
#
# COMPACT_ATOMS: atom_id res chain seq x y z
N MET A 1 -20.90 -40.67 5.03
CA MET A 1 -20.93 -39.43 4.23
C MET A 1 -20.55 -38.17 5.02
N LEU A 2 -21.18 -37.86 6.18
CA LEU A 2 -20.79 -36.69 6.99
C LEU A 2 -19.36 -36.75 7.55
N LEU A 3 -18.91 -37.92 8.03
CA LEU A 3 -17.55 -38.12 8.54
C LEU A 3 -16.46 -37.88 7.49
N ASP A 4 -16.66 -38.33 6.25
CA ASP A 4 -15.72 -38.07 5.14
C ASP A 4 -15.66 -36.59 4.75
N ALA A 5 -16.81 -35.89 4.80
CA ALA A 5 -16.86 -34.46 4.52
C ALA A 5 -16.12 -33.65 5.60
N VAL A 6 -16.27 -34.02 6.87
CA VAL A 6 -15.54 -33.40 7.99
C VAL A 6 -14.04 -33.67 7.90
N GLN A 7 -13.63 -34.89 7.55
CA GLN A 7 -12.21 -35.21 7.35
C GLN A 7 -11.59 -34.48 6.15
N LYS A 8 -12.33 -34.33 5.04
CA LYS A 8 -11.89 -33.54 3.88
C LYS A 8 -11.76 -32.05 4.23
N SER A 9 -12.74 -31.51 4.96
CA SER A 9 -12.71 -30.11 5.42
C SER A 9 -11.54 -29.86 6.38
N SER A 10 -11.31 -30.73 7.35
CA SER A 10 -10.18 -30.65 8.27
C SER A 10 -8.84 -30.66 7.52
N ARG A 11 -8.66 -31.56 6.53
CA ARG A 11 -7.44 -31.59 5.71
C ARG A 11 -7.26 -30.34 4.86
N ALA A 12 -8.34 -29.76 4.35
CA ALA A 12 -8.29 -28.51 3.59
C ALA A 12 -7.90 -27.33 4.50
N GLN A 13 -8.47 -27.26 5.70
CA GLN A 13 -8.11 -26.25 6.71
C GLN A 13 -6.65 -26.36 7.14
N SER A 14 -6.15 -27.58 7.42
CA SER A 14 -4.73 -27.76 7.76
C SER A 14 -3.79 -27.33 6.63
N ARG A 15 -4.16 -27.55 5.37
CA ARG A 15 -3.37 -27.06 4.21
C ARG A 15 -3.36 -25.54 4.10
N LEU A 16 -4.50 -24.89 4.36
CA LEU A 16 -4.61 -23.44 4.34
C LEU A 16 -3.78 -22.80 5.48
N VAL A 17 -3.83 -23.36 6.69
CA VAL A 17 -3.02 -22.89 7.82
C VAL A 17 -1.53 -22.97 7.51
N LEU A 18 -1.07 -24.11 6.99
CA LEU A 18 0.33 -24.27 6.57
C LEU A 18 0.74 -23.29 5.45
N HIS A 19 -0.18 -22.99 4.54
CA HIS A 19 0.10 -22.04 3.46
C HIS A 19 0.18 -20.60 3.97
N VAL A 20 -0.66 -20.24 4.95
CA VAL A 20 -0.60 -18.94 5.63
C VAL A 20 0.70 -18.81 6.42
N GLU A 21 1.08 -19.82 7.19
CA GLU A 21 2.35 -19.80 7.93
C GLU A 21 3.57 -19.71 7.00
N ASP A 22 3.56 -20.40 5.85
CA ASP A 22 4.62 -20.32 4.84
C ASP A 22 4.69 -18.91 4.21
N LEU A 23 3.54 -18.31 3.91
CA LEU A 23 3.48 -16.93 3.42
C LEU A 23 3.97 -15.94 4.47
N GLU A 24 3.60 -16.11 5.74
CA GLU A 24 4.09 -15.27 6.84
C GLU A 24 5.61 -15.36 6.99
N ARG A 25 6.17 -16.57 6.93
CA ARG A 25 7.63 -16.77 6.99
C ARG A 25 8.35 -16.17 5.79
N LYS A 26 7.80 -16.32 4.58
CA LYS A 26 8.37 -15.72 3.36
C LYS A 26 8.34 -14.20 3.41
N LEU A 27 7.24 -13.63 3.90
CA LEU A 27 7.12 -12.19 4.13
C LEU A 27 8.14 -11.73 5.17
N GLU A 28 8.22 -12.39 6.32
CA GLU A 28 9.15 -12.03 7.39
C GLU A 28 10.62 -12.13 6.94
N GLY A 29 10.96 -13.18 6.19
CA GLY A 29 12.27 -13.36 5.56
C GLY A 29 12.58 -12.23 4.56
N GLY A 30 11.67 -11.94 3.64
CA GLY A 30 11.82 -10.84 2.69
C GLY A 30 11.96 -9.48 3.36
N PHE A 31 11.23 -9.23 4.46
CA PHE A 31 11.37 -8.01 5.25
C PHE A 31 12.69 -7.94 6.04
N ALA A 32 13.24 -9.08 6.46
CA ALA A 32 14.56 -9.14 7.08
C ALA A 32 15.66 -8.82 6.06
N GLU A 33 15.55 -9.36 4.84
CA GLU A 33 16.45 -9.05 3.73
C GLU A 33 16.38 -7.58 3.33
N LEU A 34 15.18 -7.02 3.14
CA LEU A 34 14.99 -5.61 2.82
C LEU A 34 15.57 -4.69 3.90
N ARG A 35 15.34 -5.00 5.18
CA ARG A 35 15.96 -4.26 6.29
C ARG A 35 17.47 -4.38 6.29
N SER A 36 18.01 -5.58 6.03
CA SER A 36 19.45 -5.83 5.95
C SER A 36 20.10 -5.01 4.83
N SER A 37 19.53 -5.03 3.63
CA SER A 37 19.99 -4.23 2.49
C SER A 37 19.92 -2.73 2.80
N LEU A 38 18.84 -2.27 3.43
CA LEU A 38 18.65 -0.87 3.79
C LEU A 38 19.59 -0.43 4.92
N SER A 39 19.87 -1.30 5.90
CA SER A 39 20.86 -1.06 6.96
C SER A 39 22.29 -1.12 6.45
N SER A 40 22.57 -1.93 5.42
CA SER A 40 23.88 -1.98 4.75
C SER A 40 24.13 -0.70 3.95
N LEU A 41 23.09 -0.20 3.26
CA LEU A 41 23.09 1.12 2.66
C LEU A 41 23.31 2.21 3.71
N ARG A 42 22.65 2.11 4.88
CA ARG A 42 22.78 3.03 6.04
C ARG A 42 24.09 2.89 6.82
N GLY A 43 24.83 1.79 6.68
CA GLY A 43 26.13 1.58 7.30
C GLY A 43 27.25 2.18 6.44
N ALA A 44 27.07 2.20 5.13
CA ALA A 44 27.96 2.85 4.16
C ALA A 44 27.89 4.40 4.22
N THR A 45 26.91 4.97 4.94
CA THR A 45 26.67 6.44 5.07
C THR A 45 27.56 7.14 6.08
N SER A 46 28.46 6.41 6.76
CA SER A 46 29.40 7.01 7.72
C SER A 46 30.73 7.43 7.07
N GLY A 47 30.87 7.24 5.75
CA GLY A 47 32.02 7.69 4.95
C GLY A 47 31.54 8.61 3.84
N GLY A 48 31.88 9.90 3.94
CA GLY A 48 31.37 10.98 3.09
C GLY A 48 31.37 10.68 1.59
N SER A 49 30.17 10.56 1.03
CA SER A 49 29.86 10.85 -0.36
C SER A 49 28.37 11.14 -0.43
N SER A 50 27.92 12.08 -1.26
CA SER A 50 26.51 12.47 -1.38
C SER A 50 25.64 11.24 -1.65
N GLU A 51 25.00 10.73 -0.59
CA GLU A 51 24.12 9.58 -0.62
C GLU A 51 22.97 9.81 -1.56
N ARG A 52 22.94 9.00 -2.62
CA ARG A 52 21.77 8.82 -3.43
C ARG A 52 20.74 8.12 -2.56
N GLU A 53 19.74 8.87 -2.07
CA GLU A 53 18.60 8.32 -1.33
C GLU A 53 18.09 7.06 -2.06
N PRO A 54 17.70 5.98 -1.34
CA PRO A 54 17.09 4.83 -1.99
C PRO A 54 15.88 5.30 -2.79
N PRO A 55 15.67 4.81 -4.03
CA PRO A 55 14.61 5.29 -4.90
C PRO A 55 13.26 4.81 -4.36
N TRP A 56 12.64 5.61 -3.48
CA TRP A 56 11.34 5.31 -2.89
C TRP A 56 10.23 5.23 -3.94
N ASP A 57 10.41 5.85 -5.10
CA ASP A 57 9.43 5.90 -6.18
C ASP A 57 8.93 4.51 -6.57
N GLU A 58 9.83 3.55 -6.81
CA GLU A 58 9.44 2.20 -7.23
C GLU A 58 8.63 1.47 -6.14
N PHE A 59 9.01 1.64 -4.88
CA PHE A 59 8.27 1.06 -3.75
C PHE A 59 6.91 1.72 -3.56
N LEU A 60 6.85 3.06 -3.66
CA LEU A 60 5.62 3.81 -3.54
C LEU A 60 4.66 3.52 -4.71
N ASP A 61 5.18 3.28 -5.91
CA ASP A 61 4.41 2.87 -7.08
C ASP A 61 3.87 1.44 -6.91
N ALA A 62 4.66 0.52 -6.37
CA ALA A 62 4.19 -0.83 -6.00
C ALA A 62 3.07 -0.78 -4.95
N MET A 63 3.15 0.15 -3.99
CA MET A 63 2.09 0.38 -3.00
C MET A 63 0.79 0.89 -3.64
N ASP A 64 0.88 1.85 -4.57
CA ASP A 64 -0.29 2.35 -5.27
C ASP A 64 -0.95 1.24 -6.12
N LEU A 65 -0.14 0.41 -6.79
CA LEU A 65 -0.63 -0.76 -7.53
C LEU A 65 -1.30 -1.80 -6.62
N LEU A 66 -0.74 -2.03 -5.43
CA LEU A 66 -1.29 -2.96 -4.44
C LEU A 66 -2.65 -2.47 -3.91
N GLU A 67 -2.77 -1.18 -3.62
CA GLU A 67 -4.03 -0.57 -3.19
C GLU A 67 -5.09 -0.65 -4.29
N GLU A 68 -4.71 -0.35 -5.54
CA GLU A 68 -5.61 -0.49 -6.68
C GLU A 68 -6.04 -1.94 -6.89
N ALA A 69 -5.11 -2.89 -6.82
CA ALA A 69 -5.41 -4.32 -6.91
C ALA A 69 -6.38 -4.76 -5.80
N SER A 70 -6.21 -4.29 -4.57
CA SER A 70 -7.13 -4.58 -3.47
C SER A 70 -8.54 -4.04 -3.72
N ARG A 71 -8.65 -2.90 -4.41
CA ARG A 71 -9.93 -2.24 -4.74
C ARG A 71 -10.70 -2.98 -5.82
N VAL A 72 -10.00 -3.47 -6.86
CA VAL A 72 -10.61 -4.14 -8.02
C VAL A 72 -10.71 -5.66 -7.87
N ALA A 73 -10.14 -6.23 -6.80
CA ALA A 73 -10.23 -7.65 -6.52
C ALA A 73 -11.70 -8.09 -6.37
N ALA A 74 -12.12 -9.05 -7.21
CA ALA A 74 -13.47 -9.59 -7.16
C ALA A 74 -13.73 -10.49 -5.93
N ASP A 75 -12.68 -11.10 -5.40
CA ASP A 75 -12.73 -11.93 -4.20
C ASP A 75 -12.42 -11.10 -2.96
N GLY A 76 -13.38 -11.04 -2.03
CA GLY A 76 -13.24 -10.31 -0.77
C GLY A 76 -12.13 -10.84 0.14
N ALA A 77 -11.83 -12.13 0.11
CA ALA A 77 -10.72 -12.70 0.88
C ALA A 77 -9.37 -12.24 0.32
N LEU A 78 -9.24 -12.23 -1.01
CA LEU A 78 -8.06 -11.68 -1.69
C LEU A 78 -7.92 -10.18 -1.40
N ALA A 79 -8.98 -9.40 -1.56
CA ALA A 79 -9.00 -7.97 -1.24
C ALA A 79 -8.52 -7.70 0.20
N SER A 80 -9.06 -8.46 1.17
CA SER A 80 -8.66 -8.37 2.58
C SER A 80 -7.19 -8.73 2.80
N GLY A 81 -6.69 -9.76 2.12
CA GLY A 81 -5.28 -10.15 2.18
C GLY A 81 -4.35 -9.04 1.67
N LEU A 82 -4.67 -8.46 0.50
CA LEU A 82 -3.90 -7.36 -0.09
C LEU A 82 -3.91 -6.11 0.80
N MET A 83 -5.06 -5.77 1.41
CA MET A 83 -5.14 -4.68 2.40
C MET A 83 -4.26 -4.96 3.62
N GLY A 84 -4.20 -6.20 4.09
CA GLY A 84 -3.31 -6.60 5.20
C GLY A 84 -1.83 -6.41 4.87
N VAL A 85 -1.42 -6.75 3.64
CA VAL A 85 -0.07 -6.52 3.13
C VAL A 85 0.22 -5.02 3.03
N ALA A 86 -0.68 -4.24 2.42
CA ALA A 86 -0.56 -2.79 2.29
C ALA A 86 -0.40 -2.12 3.68
N ALA A 87 -1.21 -2.50 4.66
CA ALA A 87 -1.10 -1.97 6.02
C ALA A 87 0.26 -2.28 6.69
N ARG A 88 0.87 -3.43 6.39
CA ARG A 88 2.20 -3.77 6.93
C ARG A 88 3.31 -2.96 6.26
N LEU A 89 3.21 -2.75 4.95
CA LEU A 89 4.14 -1.91 4.19
C LEU A 89 4.02 -0.43 4.58
N GLU A 90 2.81 0.07 4.85
CA GLU A 90 2.58 1.43 5.34
C GLU A 90 3.25 1.66 6.72
N ARG A 91 3.20 0.67 7.62
CA ARG A 91 3.93 0.72 8.90
C ARG A 91 5.44 0.77 8.70
N PHE A 92 5.97 0.08 7.69
CA PHE A 92 7.38 0.11 7.34
C PHE A 92 7.81 1.48 6.77
N LEU A 93 6.98 2.10 5.93
CA LEU A 93 7.21 3.48 5.48
C LEU A 93 7.23 4.45 6.65
N THR A 94 6.24 4.34 7.54
CA THR A 94 6.13 5.17 8.73
C THR A 94 7.38 5.06 9.62
N SER A 95 7.88 3.84 9.86
CA SER A 95 9.12 3.66 10.64
C SER A 95 10.38 4.17 9.93
N SER A 96 10.31 4.29 8.60
CA SER A 96 11.34 4.91 7.77
C SER A 96 11.17 6.43 7.62
N GLY A 97 10.22 7.03 8.35
CA GLY A 97 9.94 8.46 8.33
C GLY A 97 9.20 8.96 7.09
N ILE A 98 8.52 8.05 6.37
CA ILE A 98 7.71 8.36 5.20
C ILE A 98 6.24 8.20 5.53
N THR A 99 5.43 9.19 5.14
CA THR A 99 3.97 9.18 5.29
C THR A 99 3.33 9.27 3.92
N ARG A 100 2.43 8.33 3.59
CA ARG A 100 1.59 8.42 2.39
C ARG A 100 0.25 9.07 2.71
N LEU A 101 -0.22 9.88 1.77
CA LEU A 101 -1.52 10.52 1.83
C LEU A 101 -2.38 9.97 0.70
N ALA A 102 -3.38 9.17 1.08
CA ALA A 102 -4.30 8.49 0.14
C ALA A 102 -5.77 8.65 0.53
N SER A 103 -6.10 9.58 1.43
CA SER A 103 -7.45 9.77 1.95
C SER A 103 -8.41 10.33 0.90
N ILE A 104 -9.60 9.74 0.81
CA ILE A 104 -10.71 10.17 -0.05
C ILE A 104 -11.73 11.00 0.75
N GLY A 105 -12.66 11.67 0.08
CA GLY A 105 -13.75 12.43 0.71
C GLY A 105 -13.36 13.81 1.24
N HIS A 106 -12.10 14.21 1.07
CA HIS A 106 -11.57 15.50 1.51
C HIS A 106 -11.23 16.40 0.32
N ILE A 107 -11.22 17.72 0.51
CA ILE A 107 -10.77 18.66 -0.51
C ILE A 107 -9.26 18.44 -0.73
N PRO A 108 -8.80 18.25 -1.99
CA PRO A 108 -7.39 18.06 -2.26
C PRO A 108 -6.59 19.34 -1.96
N ASP A 109 -5.49 19.19 -1.22
CA ASP A 109 -4.49 20.25 -1.09
C ASP A 109 -3.66 20.32 -2.39
N GLY A 110 -3.73 21.44 -3.11
CA GLY A 110 -3.00 21.67 -4.35
C GLY A 110 -1.48 21.71 -4.21
N ARG A 111 -0.94 21.75 -2.99
CA ARG A 111 0.50 21.59 -2.72
C ARG A 111 0.93 20.12 -2.73
N LEU A 112 -0.01 19.20 -2.55
CA LEU A 112 0.25 17.77 -2.36
C LEU A 112 -0.28 16.95 -3.52
N PHE A 113 -1.36 17.39 -4.17
CA PHE A 113 -2.05 16.64 -5.20
C PHE A 113 -2.23 17.43 -6.48
N ARG A 114 -1.93 16.75 -7.59
CA ARG A 114 -2.36 17.12 -8.93
C ARG A 114 -3.71 16.49 -9.24
N ILE A 115 -4.64 17.28 -9.80
CA ILE A 115 -5.92 16.76 -10.26
C ILE A 115 -5.76 16.24 -11.68
N VAL A 116 -5.98 14.94 -11.87
CA VAL A 116 -5.77 14.25 -13.16
C VAL A 116 -7.07 13.82 -13.84
N GLY A 117 -8.21 14.00 -13.16
CA GLY A 117 -9.51 13.68 -13.74
C GLY A 117 -10.67 13.98 -12.81
N THR A 118 -11.86 13.69 -13.31
CA THR A 118 -13.11 13.82 -12.56
C THR A 118 -13.94 12.55 -12.71
N GLN A 119 -14.68 12.16 -11.67
CA GLN A 119 -15.64 11.06 -11.73
C GLN A 119 -16.88 11.37 -10.88
N SER A 120 -18.03 10.80 -11.22
CA SER A 120 -19.19 10.84 -10.34
C SER A 120 -18.94 9.96 -9.11
N HIS A 121 -19.43 10.38 -7.94
CA HIS A 121 -19.37 9.56 -6.74
C HIS A 121 -20.64 9.75 -5.89
N PRO A 122 -21.39 8.69 -5.61
CA PRO A 122 -22.72 8.81 -4.99
C PRO A 122 -22.68 9.29 -3.54
N SER A 123 -21.58 9.04 -2.82
CA SER A 123 -21.47 9.29 -1.38
C SER A 123 -20.60 10.50 -1.02
N PHE A 124 -20.07 11.23 -1.99
CA PHE A 124 -19.15 12.34 -1.74
C PHE A 124 -19.62 13.63 -2.41
N ALA A 125 -19.35 14.74 -1.75
CA ALA A 125 -19.65 16.08 -2.27
C ALA A 125 -18.78 16.41 -3.48
N GLU A 126 -19.24 17.33 -4.34
CA GLU A 126 -18.46 17.80 -5.48
C GLU A 126 -17.15 18.47 -5.05
N GLY A 127 -16.09 18.29 -5.84
CA GLY A 127 -14.78 18.88 -5.61
C GLY A 127 -13.88 18.15 -4.59
N VAL A 128 -14.40 17.17 -3.84
CA VAL A 128 -13.55 16.35 -2.95
C VAL A 128 -12.86 15.23 -3.73
N ILE A 129 -11.81 14.65 -3.16
CA ILE A 129 -11.12 13.49 -3.73
C ILE A 129 -12.10 12.31 -3.77
N ALA A 130 -12.46 11.88 -4.97
CA ALA A 130 -13.22 10.65 -5.21
C ALA A 130 -12.31 9.42 -5.16
N ARG A 131 -11.10 9.56 -5.70
CA ARG A 131 -10.11 8.50 -5.79
C ARG A 131 -8.70 9.08 -5.82
N VAL A 132 -7.80 8.44 -5.10
CA VAL A 132 -6.36 8.67 -5.25
C VAL A 132 -5.82 7.65 -6.25
N VAL A 133 -5.18 8.15 -7.32
CA VAL A 133 -4.50 7.35 -8.35
C VAL A 133 -3.07 7.06 -7.93
N ARG A 134 -2.41 8.08 -7.37
CA ARG A 134 -1.06 8.01 -6.83
C ARG A 134 -1.02 8.74 -5.50
N ALA A 135 -0.60 8.07 -4.43
CA ALA A 135 -0.55 8.73 -3.13
C ALA A 135 0.55 9.80 -3.08
N ALA A 136 0.26 10.97 -2.50
CA ALA A 136 1.33 11.89 -2.16
C ALA A 136 2.20 11.28 -1.06
N ALA A 137 3.51 11.53 -1.07
CA ALA A 137 4.41 11.04 -0.04
C ALA A 137 5.26 12.16 0.56
N LEU A 138 5.31 12.17 1.88
CA LEU A 138 6.06 13.12 2.69
C LEU A 138 7.17 12.40 3.46
N ARG A 139 8.32 13.07 3.62
CA ARG A 139 9.36 12.71 4.59
C ARG A 139 9.48 13.85 5.59
N GLY A 140 8.92 13.66 6.78
CA GLY A 140 8.62 14.80 7.66
C GLY A 140 7.69 15.78 6.94
N GLU A 141 8.10 17.05 6.84
CA GLU A 141 7.35 18.10 6.13
C GLU A 141 7.69 18.22 4.63
N ARG A 142 8.72 17.49 4.17
CA ARG A 142 9.18 17.59 2.78
C ARG A 142 8.35 16.69 1.88
N LEU A 143 7.74 17.27 0.86
CA LEU A 143 7.17 16.52 -0.26
C LEU A 143 8.27 15.80 -1.02
N ILE A 144 8.21 14.47 -1.04
CA ILE A 144 9.12 13.61 -1.81
C ILE A 144 8.44 13.05 -3.05
N ARG A 145 7.10 13.01 -3.09
CA ARG A 145 6.32 12.60 -4.26
C ARG A 145 4.98 13.31 -4.29
N GLU A 146 4.68 13.98 -5.41
CA GLU A 146 3.37 14.57 -5.67
C GLU A 146 2.33 13.46 -5.91
N GLY A 147 1.16 13.61 -5.30
CA GLY A 147 0.03 12.72 -5.50
C GLY A 147 -0.78 13.07 -6.74
N GLU A 148 -1.56 12.11 -7.22
CA GLU A 148 -2.51 12.28 -8.32
C GLU A 148 -3.89 11.86 -7.85
N ALA A 149 -4.87 12.75 -8.00
CA ALA A 149 -6.23 12.53 -7.53
C ALA A 149 -7.27 12.77 -8.64
N ILE A 150 -8.34 11.99 -8.56
CA ILE A 150 -9.58 12.23 -9.29
C ILE A 150 -10.58 12.83 -8.30
N ILE A 151 -11.18 13.95 -8.67
CA ILE A 151 -12.19 14.62 -7.84
C ILE A 151 -13.61 14.26 -8.26
N VAL A 152 -14.54 14.43 -7.33
CA VAL A 152 -15.95 14.26 -7.59
C VAL A 152 -16.43 15.38 -8.50
N ARG A 153 -17.08 15.01 -9.61
CA ARG A 153 -17.90 15.90 -10.42
C ARG A 153 -19.20 15.19 -10.74
N ASN A 154 -20.27 15.59 -10.07
CA ASN A 154 -21.60 15.07 -10.35
C ASN A 154 -22.17 15.95 -11.47
N THR A 155 -22.21 15.44 -12.69
CA THR A 155 -22.88 16.15 -13.78
C THR A 155 -24.33 16.48 -13.38
N PRO A 156 -24.82 17.69 -13.66
CA PRO A 156 -26.22 18.03 -13.47
C PRO A 156 -27.15 17.18 -14.33
#